data_AF-A0A426DEE6-F1
#
_entry.id   AF-A0A426DEE6-F1
#
_cell.length_a   1.000
_cell.length_b   1.000
_cell.length_c   1.000
_cell.angle_alpha   90.00
_cell.angle_beta   90.00
_cell.angle_gamma   90.00
#
_symmetry.space_group_name_H-M   'P 1'
#
loop_
_entity.id
_entity.type
_entity.pdbx_description
1 polymer ?
#
loop_
_entity_poly.entity_id
_entity_poly.type
_entity_poly.pdbx_seq_one_letter_code
_entity_poly.pdbx_strand_id
1 'polypeptide(L)' 'MSKETLKNLIELVPENDIDVLYRVIIKFIPEVKPEPDEIEALLEGRKDRAENGTIPHEAINWD' A
#
# COMPACT_ATOMS: atom_id res chain seq x y z
N MET A 1 -17.05 13.19 18.24
CA MET A 1 -17.07 14.00 17.00
C MET A 1 -18.11 13.38 16.07
N SER A 2 -19.04 14.15 15.51
CA SER A 2 -20.05 13.59 14.60
C SER A 2 -19.46 13.41 13.19
N LYS A 3 -20.06 12.50 12.39
CA LYS A 3 -19.70 12.31 10.97
C LYS A 3 -19.77 13.62 10.18
N GLU A 4 -20.70 14.49 10.55
CA GLU A 4 -20.93 15.79 9.94
C GLU A 4 -19.81 16.79 10.27
N THR A 5 -19.37 16.85 11.53
CA THR A 5 -18.21 17.67 11.92
C THR A 5 -16.94 17.25 11.18
N LEU A 6 -16.73 15.95 10.98
CA LEU A 6 -15.57 15.43 10.25
C LEU A 6 -15.61 15.81 8.76
N LYS A 7 -16.79 15.73 8.13
CA LYS A 7 -16.97 16.13 6.73
C LYS A 7 -16.63 17.61 6.53
N ASN A 8 -17.13 18.47 7.41
CA ASN A 8 -16.86 19.91 7.34
C ASN A 8 -15.38 20.25 7.56
N LEU A 9 -14.66 19.45 8.35
CA LEU A 9 -13.22 19.63 8.57
C LEU A 9 -12.38 19.24 7.35
N ILE A 10 -12.78 18.20 6.60
CA ILE A 10 -12.07 17.77 5.39
C ILE A 10 -12.16 18.83 4.29
N GLU A 11 -13.29 19.52 4.17
CA GLU A 11 -13.50 20.59 3.18
C GLU A 11 -12.63 21.84 3.44
N LEU A 12 -12.05 21.96 4.64
CA LEU A 12 -11.16 23.07 5.01
C LEU A 12 -9.68 22.74 4.78
N VAL A 13 -9.35 21.52 4.35
CA VAL A 13 -7.97 21.10 4.10
C VAL A 13 -7.48 21.64 2.76
N PRO A 14 -6.29 22.26 2.69
CA PRO A 14 -5.69 22.66 1.41
C PRO A 14 -5.51 21.47 0.46
N GLU A 15 -5.75 21.65 -0.83
CA GLU A 15 -5.66 20.56 -1.84
C GLU A 15 -4.30 19.84 -1.82
N ASN A 16 -3.21 20.59 -1.62
CA ASN A 16 -1.85 20.03 -1.54
C ASN A 16 -1.67 19.02 -0.39
N ASP A 17 -2.50 19.10 0.66
CA ASP A 17 -2.42 18.24 1.84
C ASP A 17 -3.42 17.06 1.77
N ILE A 18 -4.38 17.09 0.83
CA ILE A 18 -5.38 16.02 0.66
C ILE A 18 -4.70 14.69 0.32
N ASP A 19 -3.70 14.71 -0.56
CA ASP A 19 -2.95 13.50 -0.94
C ASP A 19 -2.25 12.85 0.24
N VAL A 20 -1.73 13.66 1.17
CA VAL A 20 -1.07 13.18 2.38
C VAL A 20 -2.10 12.54 3.30
N LEU A 21 -3.23 13.21 3.52
CA LEU A 21 -4.32 12.66 4.35
C LEU A 21 -4.88 11.36 3.76
N TYR A 22 -5.07 11.30 2.44
CA TYR A 22 -5.52 10.10 1.75
C TYR A 22 -4.58 8.91 2.00
N ARG A 23 -3.26 9.11 1.81
CA ARG A 23 -2.24 8.08 2.08
C ARG A 23 -2.22 7.64 3.54
N VAL A 24 -2.45 8.56 4.47
CA VAL A 24 -2.52 8.24 5.90
C VAL A 24 -3.76 7.42 6.20
N ILE A 25 -4.94 7.82 5.69
CA ILE A 25 -6.21 7.11 5.94
C ILE A 25 -6.17 5.68 5.39
N ILE A 26 -5.59 5.46 4.21
CA ILE A 26 -5.44 4.10 3.65
C ILE A 26 -4.70 3.18 4.61
N LYS A 27 -3.66 3.66 5.32
CA LYS A 27 -2.91 2.85 6.28
C LYS A 27 -3.73 2.35 7.47
N PHE A 28 -4.88 2.96 7.74
CA PHE A 28 -5.80 2.54 8.80
C PHE A 28 -6.94 1.65 8.29
N ILE A 29 -7.05 1.44 6.98
CA ILE A 29 -7.95 0.43 6.43
C ILE A 29 -7.39 -0.94 6.82
N PRO A 30 -8.17 -1.79 7.52
CA PRO A 30 -7.70 -3.12 7.90
C PRO A 30 -7.29 -3.91 6.67
N GLU A 31 -6.03 -4.28 6.59
CA GLU A 31 -5.56 -5.19 5.56
C GLU A 31 -6.12 -6.59 5.83
N VAL A 32 -6.48 -7.30 4.76
CA VAL A 32 -6.84 -8.70 4.86
C VAL A 32 -5.59 -9.46 5.31
N LYS A 33 -5.72 -10.25 6.37
CA LYS A 33 -4.61 -11.11 6.79
C LYS A 33 -4.41 -12.17 5.71
N PRO A 34 -3.18 -12.33 5.18
CA PRO A 34 -2.92 -13.37 4.21
C PRO A 34 -3.15 -14.74 4.83
N GLU A 35 -3.69 -15.65 4.03
CA GLU A 35 -3.84 -17.05 4.39
C GLU A 35 -2.45 -17.72 4.53
N PRO A 36 -2.33 -18.87 5.22
CA PRO A 36 -1.03 -19.50 5.48
C PRO A 36 -0.19 -19.78 4.23
N ASP A 37 -0.83 -20.17 3.12
CA ASP A 37 -0.19 -20.42 1.83
C ASP A 37 0.31 -19.13 1.16
N GLU A 38 -0.44 -18.04 1.29
CA GLU A 38 0.00 -16.71 0.82
C GLU A 38 1.21 -16.21 1.61
N ILE A 39 1.25 -16.47 2.93
CA ILE A 39 2.42 -16.16 3.76
C ILE A 39 3.64 -16.95 3.30
N GLU A 40 3.48 -18.24 3.01
CA GLU A 40 4.56 -19.10 2.52
C GLU A 40 5.11 -18.60 1.18
N ALA A 41 4.23 -18.28 0.22
CA ALA A 41 4.63 -17.72 -1.07
C ALA A 41 5.39 -16.38 -0.93
N LEU A 42 4.97 -15.51 -0.01
CA LEU A 42 5.67 -14.27 0.29
C LEU A 42 7.06 -14.51 0.89
N LEU A 43 7.21 -15.50 1.77
CA LEU A 43 8.50 -15.85 2.36
C LEU A 43 9.45 -16.45 1.33
N GLU A 44 8.94 -17.35 0.48
CA GLU A 44 9.69 -17.93 -0.63
C GLU A 44 10.18 -16.85 -1.59
N GLY A 45 9.30 -15.96 -2.05
CA GLY A 45 9.67 -14.88 -2.95
C GLY A 45 10.68 -13.89 -2.34
N ARG A 46 10.62 -13.66 -1.02
CA ARG A 46 11.64 -12.85 -0.31
C ARG A 46 13.00 -13.53 -0.27
N LYS A 47 13.02 -14.86 -0.06
CA LYS A 47 14.24 -15.65 -0.04
C LYS A 47 14.86 -15.71 -1.43
N ASP A 48 14.07 -16.02 -2.45
CA ASP A 48 14.48 -16.03 -3.86
C ASP A 48 15.10 -14.69 -4.26
N ARG A 49 14.41 -13.58 -3.95
CA ARG A 49 14.94 -12.24 -4.21
C ARG A 49 16.27 -11.95 -3.50
N ALA A 50 16.46 -12.46 -2.29
CA ALA A 50 17.69 -12.26 -1.54
C ALA A 50 18.86 -13.06 -2.13
N GLU A 51 18.59 -14.26 -2.66
CA GLU A 51 19.59 -15.16 -3.25
C GLU A 51 19.91 -14.79 -4.70
N ASN A 52 18.89 -14.49 -5.50
CA ASN A 52 18.98 -14.32 -6.95
C ASN A 52 18.90 -12.85 -7.41
N GLY A 53 18.55 -11.93 -6.50
CA GLY A 53 18.38 -10.51 -6.81
C GLY A 53 17.10 -10.22 -7.60
N THR A 54 17.06 -9.06 -8.24
CA THR A 54 15.98 -8.68 -9.19
C THR A 54 16.59 -8.02 -10.41
N ILE A 55 15.93 -8.10 -11.56
CA ILE A 55 16.29 -7.32 -12.74
C ILE A 55 15.41 -6.07 -12.88
N PRO A 56 15.93 -4.99 -13.48
CA PRO A 56 15.10 -3.84 -13.85
C PRO A 56 13.96 -4.24 -14.79
N HIS A 57 12.82 -3.55 -14.67
CA HIS A 57 11.65 -3.80 -15.52
C HIS A 57 11.99 -3.69 -17.03
N GLU A 58 12.79 -2.69 -17.39
CA GLU A 58 13.25 -2.44 -18.77
C GLU A 58 14.17 -3.53 -19.33
N ALA A 59 14.71 -4.42 -18.47
CA ALA A 59 15.59 -5.51 -18.89
C ALA A 59 14.82 -6.81 -19.21
N ILE A 60 13.49 -6.83 -19.04
CA ILE A 60 12.64 -7.98 -19.35
C ILE A 60 12.31 -7.95 -20.84
N ASN A 61 12.54 -9.06 -21.55
CA ASN A 61 12.04 -9.22 -22.92
C ASN A 61 10.55 -9.57 -22.87
N TRP A 62 9.70 -8.59 -23.18
CA TRP A 62 8.24 -8.72 -23.15
C TRP A 62 7.65 -9.25 -24.47
N ASP A 63 8.43 -9.25 -25.55
CA ASP A 63 8.03 -9.70 -26.89
C ASP A 63 7.96 -11.23 -27.03
#